data_AF-A0A2E0IDK8-F1
#
_entry.id   AF-A0A2E0IDK8-F1
#
_cell.length_a   1.000
_cell.length_b   1.000
_cell.length_c   1.000
_cell.angle_alpha   90.00
_cell.angle_beta   90.00
_cell.angle_gamma   90.00
#
_symmetry.space_group_name_H-M   'P 1'
#
loop_
_entity.id
_entity.type
_entity.pdbx_description
1 polymer ?
#
loop_
_entity_poly.entity_id
_entity_poly.type
_entity_poly.pdbx_seq_one_letter_code
_entity_poly.pdbx_strand_id
1 'polypeptide(L)'
;MSIFDEISKLRKSGKEPYQWYRNRIKELGTPSQAQLIRDGKITGRVNFGALNMFIYDPKLKNKLPYYDTFPLVLPIERYRDGFLGINFHYLPYALRARLLSRLDPNANYSALKNVKLVKPTLKRYLNTNVRSRFRKLEEEDFMTAIMLPVQRFRKSSASKVWSDSRKAI
;
A
#
# COMPACT_ATOMS: atom_id res chain seq x y z
N MET A 1 16.10 -8.13 -12.31
CA MET A 1 16.37 -7.37 -11.07
C MET A 1 15.09 -6.65 -10.72
N SER A 2 14.69 -6.59 -9.45
CA SER A 2 13.45 -5.89 -9.09
C SER A 2 13.71 -4.39 -8.94
N ILE A 3 12.68 -3.56 -9.11
CA ILE A 3 12.79 -2.11 -8.86
C ILE A 3 13.22 -1.80 -7.42
N PHE A 4 12.91 -2.68 -6.47
CA PHE A 4 13.32 -2.53 -5.08
C PHE A 4 14.84 -2.69 -4.94
N ASP A 5 15.42 -3.68 -5.62
CA ASP A 5 16.87 -3.89 -5.65
C ASP A 5 17.59 -2.70 -6.31
N GLU A 6 17.04 -2.19 -7.41
CA GLU A 6 17.61 -1.05 -8.14
C GLU A 6 17.59 0.22 -7.31
N ILE A 7 16.45 0.55 -6.69
CA ILE A 7 16.34 1.71 -5.80
C ILE A 7 17.25 1.56 -4.58
N SER A 8 17.33 0.36 -4.00
CA SER A 8 18.20 0.08 -2.85
C SER A 8 19.67 0.36 -3.18
N LYS A 9 20.15 -0.04 -4.37
CA LYS A 9 21.51 0.24 -4.85
C LYS A 9 21.81 1.72 -5.09
N LEU A 10 20.81 2.49 -5.51
CA LEU A 10 20.96 3.93 -5.76
C LEU A 10 20.91 4.77 -4.48
N ARG A 11 20.41 4.19 -3.39
CA ARG A 11 20.23 4.85 -2.11
C ARG A 11 21.58 5.09 -1.42
N LYS A 12 21.77 6.26 -0.83
CA LYS A 12 23.01 6.59 -0.10
C LYS A 12 22.87 6.38 1.41
N SER A 13 21.72 6.75 1.98
CA SER A 13 21.55 6.84 3.44
C SER A 13 20.27 6.22 3.99
N GLY A 14 19.25 5.93 3.17
CA GLY A 14 17.95 5.47 3.69
C GLY A 14 17.00 6.60 4.06
N LYS A 15 17.50 7.84 4.10
CA LYS A 15 16.79 9.04 4.56
C LYS A 15 16.48 10.02 3.43
N GLU A 16 16.53 9.54 2.19
CA GLU A 16 16.24 10.34 1.01
C GLU A 16 14.79 10.88 1.08
N PRO A 17 14.55 12.13 0.66
CA PRO A 17 13.21 12.69 0.67
C PRO A 17 12.31 11.91 -0.30
N TYR A 18 11.00 11.84 -0.03
CA TYR A 18 10.08 11.06 -0.87
C TYR A 18 10.12 11.47 -2.35
N GLN A 19 10.42 12.74 -2.67
CA GLN A 19 10.59 13.22 -4.05
C GLN A 19 11.74 12.51 -4.76
N TRP A 20 12.83 12.20 -4.05
CA TRP A 20 13.96 11.46 -4.62
C TRP A 20 13.50 10.09 -5.11
N TYR A 21 12.77 9.33 -4.28
CA TYR A 21 12.20 8.04 -4.66
C TYR A 21 11.29 8.15 -5.88
N ARG A 22 10.39 9.15 -5.90
CA ARG A 22 9.49 9.36 -7.03
C ARG A 22 10.23 9.66 -8.34
N ASN A 23 11.30 10.45 -8.28
CA ASN A 23 12.11 10.77 -9.45
C ASN A 23 12.84 9.52 -9.97
N ARG A 24 13.45 8.73 -9.07
CA ARG A 24 14.14 7.49 -9.47
C ARG A 24 13.19 6.44 -10.02
N ILE A 25 12.01 6.26 -9.42
CA ILE A 25 10.98 5.37 -9.98
C ILE A 25 10.53 5.83 -11.37
N LYS A 26 10.44 7.15 -11.61
CA LYS A 26 10.09 7.69 -12.92
C LYS A 26 11.17 7.40 -13.97
N GLU A 27 12.43 7.49 -13.60
CA GLU A 27 13.59 7.22 -14.47
C GLU A 27 13.73 5.73 -14.81
N LEU A 28 13.60 4.85 -13.80
CA LEU A 28 13.72 3.39 -13.98
C LEU A 28 12.49 2.76 -14.67
N GLY A 29 11.36 3.47 -14.66
CA GLY A 29 10.08 2.96 -15.13
C GLY A 29 9.32 2.21 -14.03
N THR A 30 8.00 2.14 -14.18
CA THR A 30 7.14 1.46 -13.20
C THR A 30 6.90 0.02 -13.61
N PRO A 31 7.21 -0.98 -12.76
CA PRO A 31 6.93 -2.37 -13.06
C PRO A 31 5.43 -2.64 -13.11
N SER A 32 5.05 -3.62 -13.92
CA SER A 32 3.69 -4.16 -13.92
C SER A 32 3.37 -4.86 -12.59
N GLN A 33 2.09 -5.03 -12.33
CA GLN A 33 1.61 -5.73 -11.13
C GLN A 33 2.06 -7.18 -11.10
N ALA A 34 2.09 -7.83 -12.27
CA ALA A 34 2.57 -9.19 -12.43
C ALA A 34 4.07 -9.31 -12.13
N GLN A 35 4.88 -8.30 -12.51
CA GLN A 35 6.29 -8.23 -12.13
C GLN A 35 6.44 -8.05 -10.62
N LEU A 36 5.73 -7.07 -10.02
CA LEU A 36 5.80 -6.81 -8.57
C LEU A 36 5.45 -8.03 -7.71
N ILE A 37 4.45 -8.82 -8.13
CA ILE A 37 4.10 -10.06 -7.42
C ILE A 37 5.15 -11.15 -7.62
N ARG A 38 5.73 -11.30 -8.81
CA ARG A 38 6.72 -12.36 -9.12
C ARG A 38 8.11 -12.08 -8.54
N ASP A 39 8.56 -10.84 -8.57
CA ASP A 39 9.96 -10.46 -8.34
C ASP A 39 10.31 -10.33 -6.85
N GLY A 40 9.74 -11.17 -5.98
CA GLY A 40 10.27 -11.33 -4.63
C GLY A 40 9.44 -12.21 -3.71
N LYS A 41 9.46 -11.90 -2.41
CA LYS A 41 8.96 -12.81 -1.37
C LYS A 41 7.44 -12.90 -1.38
N ILE A 42 6.93 -14.05 -1.80
CA ILE A 42 5.49 -14.34 -1.90
C ILE A 42 5.00 -15.27 -0.78
N THR A 43 3.89 -14.94 -0.14
CA THR A 43 3.29 -15.74 0.93
C THR A 43 1.84 -16.08 0.62
N GLY A 44 1.36 -17.21 1.16
CA GLY A 44 -0.05 -17.61 1.02
C GLY A 44 -1.00 -16.90 1.99
N ARG A 45 -0.46 -16.28 3.04
CA ARG A 45 -1.20 -15.53 4.06
C ARG A 45 -0.65 -14.11 4.17
N VAL A 46 -1.50 -13.20 4.66
CA VAL A 46 -1.12 -11.81 4.91
C VAL A 46 -0.04 -11.72 6.01
N ASN A 47 0.93 -10.82 5.83
CA ASN A 47 2.05 -10.64 6.76
C ASN A 47 1.83 -9.38 7.62
N PHE A 48 1.71 -9.56 8.93
CA PHE A 48 1.68 -8.44 9.88
C PHE A 48 3.11 -7.91 10.11
N GLY A 49 3.25 -6.62 10.45
CA GLY A 49 4.55 -5.95 10.53
C GLY A 49 5.21 -5.67 9.17
N ALA A 50 4.54 -6.00 8.06
CA ALA A 50 5.05 -5.87 6.71
C ALA A 50 4.01 -5.20 5.79
N LEU A 51 4.47 -4.57 4.72
CA LEU A 51 3.58 -4.15 3.64
C LEU A 51 3.28 -5.33 2.72
N ASN A 52 2.03 -5.40 2.27
CA ASN A 52 1.53 -6.47 1.42
C ASN A 52 0.93 -5.88 0.15
N MET A 53 1.44 -6.30 -1.01
CA MET A 53 0.76 -6.11 -2.29
C MET A 53 0.07 -7.39 -2.71
N PHE A 54 -1.16 -7.30 -3.21
CA PHE A 54 -1.95 -8.45 -3.66
C PHE A 54 -3.04 -8.01 -4.63
N ILE A 55 -3.58 -8.95 -5.39
CA ILE A 55 -4.76 -8.71 -6.25
C ILE A 55 -6.02 -8.95 -5.41
N TYR A 56 -6.97 -8.02 -5.47
CA TYR A 56 -8.19 -8.06 -4.67
C TYR A 56 -9.45 -7.80 -5.51
N ASP A 57 -10.51 -8.57 -5.25
CA ASP A 57 -11.82 -8.45 -5.88
C ASP A 57 -12.89 -8.19 -4.81
N PRO A 58 -13.28 -6.93 -4.54
CA PRO A 58 -14.13 -6.61 -3.39
C PRO A 58 -15.54 -7.22 -3.44
N LYS A 59 -16.00 -7.76 -2.30
CA LYS A 59 -17.37 -8.31 -2.15
C LYS A 59 -18.46 -7.31 -2.58
N LEU A 60 -18.31 -6.04 -2.21
CA LEU A 60 -19.30 -4.99 -2.48
C LEU A 60 -18.95 -4.12 -3.71
N LYS A 61 -18.15 -4.63 -4.65
CA LYS A 61 -17.67 -3.86 -5.83
C LYS A 61 -18.78 -3.13 -6.58
N ASN A 62 -19.98 -3.71 -6.67
CA ASN A 62 -21.12 -3.11 -7.36
C ASN A 62 -21.67 -1.87 -6.63
N LYS A 63 -21.58 -1.82 -5.30
CA LYS A 63 -22.10 -0.73 -4.45
C LYS A 63 -21.06 0.31 -4.09
N LEU A 64 -19.78 -0.06 -4.04
CA LEU A 64 -18.70 0.86 -3.68
C LEU A 64 -18.56 1.99 -4.72
N PRO A 65 -18.34 3.25 -4.29
CA PRO A 65 -18.12 4.37 -5.22
C PRO A 65 -16.81 4.21 -5.99
N TYR A 66 -15.79 3.63 -5.34
CA TYR A 66 -14.53 3.22 -5.93
C TYR A 66 -13.83 2.23 -5.00
N TYR A 67 -12.87 1.51 -5.55
CA TYR A 67 -12.05 0.54 -4.81
C TYR A 67 -10.73 0.29 -5.53
N ASP A 68 -9.73 -0.17 -4.80
CA ASP A 68 -8.42 -0.54 -5.33
C ASP A 68 -8.36 -2.06 -5.53
N THR A 69 -8.04 -2.51 -6.73
CA THR A 69 -7.88 -3.95 -7.03
C THR A 69 -6.45 -4.44 -6.85
N PHE A 70 -5.51 -3.54 -6.55
CA PHE A 70 -4.12 -3.90 -6.23
C PHE A 70 -3.61 -3.09 -5.04
N PRO A 71 -4.17 -3.36 -3.86
CA PRO A 71 -3.87 -2.60 -2.67
C PRO A 71 -2.43 -2.82 -2.17
N LEU A 72 -1.85 -1.77 -1.58
CA LEU A 72 -0.62 -1.80 -0.79
C LEU A 72 -1.00 -1.60 0.69
N VAL A 73 -0.96 -2.67 1.46
CA VAL A 73 -1.61 -2.71 2.78
C VAL A 73 -0.64 -3.04 3.91
N LEU A 74 -0.69 -2.26 4.98
CA LEU A 74 -0.23 -2.67 6.31
C LEU A 74 -1.42 -3.27 7.09
N PRO A 75 -1.43 -4.57 7.38
CA PRO A 75 -2.48 -5.18 8.21
C PRO A 75 -2.33 -4.76 9.66
N ILE A 76 -3.43 -4.40 10.31
CA ILE A 76 -3.43 -3.89 11.70
C ILE A 76 -4.34 -4.69 12.64
N GLU A 77 -5.24 -5.50 12.10
CA GLU A 77 -6.14 -6.33 12.91
C GLU A 77 -6.55 -7.60 12.15
N ARG A 78 -6.57 -8.73 12.86
CA ARG A 78 -6.96 -10.04 12.32
C ARG A 78 -8.42 -10.31 12.61
N TYR A 79 -9.12 -10.85 11.62
CA TYR A 79 -10.47 -11.38 11.74
C TYR A 79 -10.50 -12.84 11.28
N ARG A 80 -11.54 -13.58 11.65
CA ARG A 80 -11.72 -14.99 11.25
C ARG A 80 -11.71 -15.17 9.73
N ASP A 81 -12.36 -14.26 9.01
CA ASP A 81 -12.56 -14.29 7.57
C ASP A 81 -11.65 -13.32 6.80
N GLY A 82 -10.70 -12.67 7.47
CA GLY A 82 -9.77 -11.74 6.83
C GLY A 82 -8.97 -10.85 7.76
N PHE A 83 -8.67 -9.62 7.32
CA PHE A 83 -7.99 -8.61 8.13
C PHE A 83 -8.51 -7.18 7.86
N LEU A 84 -8.31 -6.28 8.81
CA LEU A 84 -8.38 -4.83 8.59
C LEU A 84 -6.96 -4.33 8.32
N GLY A 85 -6.83 -3.41 7.38
CA GLY A 85 -5.53 -2.84 7.05
C GLY A 85 -5.60 -1.41 6.53
N ILE A 86 -4.46 -0.76 6.60
CA ILE A 86 -4.17 0.59 6.09
C ILE A 86 -3.73 0.44 4.64
N ASN A 87 -4.57 0.87 3.69
CA ASN A 87 -4.18 0.94 2.29
C ASN A 87 -3.63 2.33 1.94
N PHE A 88 -2.31 2.39 1.74
CA PHE A 88 -1.60 3.63 1.44
C PHE A 88 -2.04 4.29 0.13
N HIS A 89 -2.57 3.53 -0.82
CA HIS A 89 -2.95 4.08 -2.13
C HIS A 89 -4.06 5.13 -2.05
N TYR A 90 -4.88 5.11 -1.00
CA TYR A 90 -5.95 6.10 -0.78
C TYR A 90 -5.44 7.49 -0.40
N LEU A 91 -4.15 7.63 -0.13
CA LEU A 91 -3.51 8.92 0.12
C LEU A 91 -2.64 9.36 -1.08
N PRO A 92 -2.51 10.67 -1.34
CA PRO A 92 -1.43 11.21 -2.17
C PRO A 92 -0.06 10.87 -1.60
N TYR A 93 0.95 10.76 -2.46
CA TYR A 93 2.32 10.37 -2.09
C TYR A 93 2.89 11.08 -0.86
N ALA A 94 2.84 12.41 -0.80
CA ALA A 94 3.34 13.17 0.35
C ALA A 94 2.64 12.75 1.66
N LEU A 95 1.33 12.46 1.60
CA LEU A 95 0.57 12.00 2.76
C LEU A 95 0.86 10.54 3.11
N ARG A 96 1.22 9.70 2.13
CA ARG A 96 1.71 8.33 2.38
C ARG A 96 3.01 8.37 3.18
N ALA A 97 3.97 9.20 2.78
CA ALA A 97 5.25 9.34 3.48
C ALA A 97 5.05 9.88 4.90
N ARG A 98 4.19 10.89 5.09
CA ARG A 98 3.84 11.43 6.41
C ARG A 98 3.11 10.43 7.29
N LEU A 99 2.29 9.56 6.70
CA LEU A 99 1.65 8.48 7.44
C LEU A 99 2.70 7.45 7.86
N LEU A 100 3.53 6.99 6.92
CA LEU A 100 4.60 6.01 7.18
C LEU A 100 5.52 6.45 8.31
N SER A 101 5.95 7.72 8.33
CA SER A 101 6.84 8.25 9.38
C SER A 101 6.22 8.33 10.78
N ARG A 102 4.91 8.08 10.91
CA ARG A 102 4.16 8.13 12.19
C ARG A 102 3.63 6.76 12.60
N LEU A 103 3.78 5.75 11.75
CA LEU A 103 3.29 4.40 12.02
C LEU A 103 4.41 3.58 12.63
N ASP A 104 4.08 2.88 13.72
CA ASP A 104 4.77 1.65 14.08
C ASP A 104 4.11 0.50 13.28
N PRO A 105 4.86 -0.25 12.45
CA PRO A 105 4.32 -1.38 11.67
C PRO A 105 3.65 -2.48 12.51
N ASN A 106 3.96 -2.54 13.81
CA ASN A 106 3.39 -3.50 14.74
C ASN A 106 2.21 -2.92 15.54
N ALA A 107 1.85 -1.65 15.33
CA ALA A 107 0.74 -1.02 16.02
C ALA A 107 -0.62 -1.62 15.60
N ASN A 108 -1.52 -1.73 16.57
CA ASN A 108 -2.90 -2.16 16.36
C ASN A 108 -3.84 -0.95 16.13
N TYR A 109 -5.10 -1.24 15.80
CA TYR A 109 -6.11 -0.20 15.53
C TYR A 109 -6.26 0.82 16.68
N SER A 110 -6.22 0.39 17.94
CA SER A 110 -6.40 1.27 19.10
C SER A 110 -5.34 2.37 19.19
N ALA A 111 -4.10 2.08 18.79
CA ALA A 111 -3.02 3.05 18.72
C ALA A 111 -3.17 4.03 17.54
N LEU A 112 -3.80 3.59 16.45
CA LEU A 112 -3.83 4.31 15.19
C LEU A 112 -5.14 5.08 14.93
N LYS A 113 -6.21 4.80 15.68
CA LYS A 113 -7.55 5.37 15.46
C LYS A 113 -7.60 6.91 15.50
N ASN A 114 -6.70 7.54 16.25
CA ASN A 114 -6.62 9.00 16.37
C ASN A 114 -5.73 9.65 15.30
N VAL A 115 -5.00 8.87 14.50
CA VAL A 115 -4.20 9.39 13.40
C VAL A 115 -5.14 9.70 12.24
N LYS A 116 -5.47 10.98 12.04
CA LYS A 116 -6.44 11.42 11.01
C LYS A 116 -6.19 10.84 9.61
N LEU A 117 -4.92 10.68 9.23
CA LEU A 117 -4.51 10.09 7.93
C LEU A 117 -4.94 8.63 7.76
N VAL A 118 -5.12 7.89 8.85
CA VAL A 118 -5.51 6.48 8.82
C VAL A 118 -6.97 6.32 8.37
N LYS A 119 -7.85 7.23 8.78
CA LYS A 119 -9.30 7.16 8.54
C LYS A 119 -9.69 6.84 7.08
N PRO A 120 -9.22 7.55 6.03
CA PRO A 120 -9.58 7.22 4.65
C PRO A 120 -8.95 5.92 4.13
N THR A 121 -7.87 5.45 4.76
CA THR A 121 -7.08 4.29 4.32
C THR A 121 -7.54 2.96 4.89
N LEU A 122 -8.34 2.97 5.96
CA LEU A 122 -8.85 1.75 6.59
C LEU A 122 -9.78 1.01 5.62
N LYS A 123 -9.45 -0.26 5.35
CA LYS A 123 -10.23 -1.16 4.51
C LYS A 123 -10.23 -2.57 5.11
N ARG A 124 -11.40 -3.22 5.07
CA ARG A 124 -11.59 -4.62 5.46
C ARG A 124 -11.40 -5.51 4.23
N TYR A 125 -10.52 -6.50 4.34
CA TYR A 125 -10.21 -7.45 3.26
C TYR A 125 -10.62 -8.86 3.66
N LEU A 126 -11.52 -9.47 2.88
CA LEU A 126 -11.89 -10.88 3.05
C LEU A 126 -10.86 -11.78 2.36
N ASN A 127 -10.41 -12.84 3.05
CA ASN A 127 -9.43 -13.78 2.51
C ASN A 127 -9.95 -14.46 1.23
N THR A 128 -11.24 -14.78 1.17
CA THR A 128 -11.91 -15.39 0.01
C THR A 128 -11.98 -14.49 -1.23
N ASN A 129 -11.69 -13.19 -1.07
CA ASN A 129 -11.70 -12.18 -2.13
C ASN A 129 -10.29 -11.77 -2.57
N VAL A 130 -9.25 -12.33 -1.95
CA VAL A 130 -7.86 -12.20 -2.41
C VAL A 130 -7.64 -13.14 -3.59
N ARG A 131 -7.12 -12.62 -4.69
CA ARG A 131 -7.00 -13.33 -6.00
C ARG A 131 -5.56 -13.65 -6.37
N SER A 132 -4.61 -13.43 -5.46
CA SER A 132 -3.20 -13.77 -5.66
C SER A 132 -2.56 -14.19 -4.34
N ARG A 133 -1.32 -14.66 -4.40
CA ARG A 133 -0.43 -14.64 -3.23
C ARG A 133 -0.13 -13.19 -2.83
N PHE A 134 0.34 -13.00 -1.61
CA PHE A 134 0.77 -11.70 -1.11
C PHE A 134 2.26 -11.50 -1.41
N ARG A 135 2.62 -10.41 -2.06
CA ARG A 135 4.00 -9.93 -2.08
C ARG A 135 4.27 -9.25 -0.75
N LYS A 136 5.11 -9.90 0.07
CA LYS A 136 5.65 -9.34 1.31
C LYS A 136 6.74 -8.34 0.93
N LEU A 137 6.68 -7.15 1.50
CA LEU A 137 7.71 -6.13 1.44
C LEU A 137 8.20 -5.93 2.87
N GLU A 138 9.51 -5.96 3.06
CA GLU A 138 10.14 -5.74 4.36
C GLU A 138 10.33 -4.21 4.57
N GLU A 139 10.69 -3.79 5.78
CA GLU A 139 10.67 -2.37 6.19
C GLU A 139 11.57 -1.47 5.31
N GLU A 140 12.73 -2.00 4.89
CA GLU A 140 13.69 -1.33 4.02
C GLU A 140 13.11 -0.92 2.67
N ASP A 141 12.04 -1.60 2.22
CA ASP A 141 11.33 -1.39 0.96
C ASP A 141 10.12 -0.47 1.09
N PHE A 142 9.69 -0.12 2.32
CA PHE A 142 8.42 0.57 2.54
C PHE A 142 8.33 1.89 1.80
N MET A 143 9.39 2.72 1.89
CA MET A 143 9.41 4.03 1.24
C MET A 143 9.30 3.89 -0.29
N THR A 144 10.04 2.96 -0.88
CA THR A 144 9.95 2.65 -2.32
C THR A 144 8.53 2.20 -2.67
N ALA A 145 7.97 1.26 -1.90
CA ALA A 145 6.64 0.70 -2.12
C ALA A 145 5.54 1.76 -2.15
N ILE A 146 5.52 2.66 -1.16
CA ILE A 146 4.48 3.70 -1.08
C ILE A 146 4.62 4.76 -2.17
N MET A 147 5.80 4.89 -2.78
CA MET A 147 6.07 5.83 -3.87
C MET A 147 5.77 5.25 -5.26
N LEU A 148 5.62 3.93 -5.39
CA LEU A 148 5.25 3.31 -6.66
C LEU A 148 3.84 3.75 -7.12
N PRO A 149 3.67 4.14 -8.40
CA PRO A 149 2.37 4.52 -8.95
C PRO A 149 1.55 3.31 -9.42
N VAL A 150 1.35 2.34 -8.52
CA VAL A 150 0.81 1.01 -8.86
C VAL A 150 -0.64 0.80 -8.43
N GLN A 151 -1.27 1.82 -7.84
CA GLN A 151 -2.68 1.79 -7.48
C GLN A 151 -3.57 1.44 -8.69
N ARG A 152 -4.59 0.60 -8.48
CA ARG A 152 -5.59 0.25 -9.51
C ARG A 152 -6.98 0.57 -9.03
N PHE A 153 -7.28 1.86 -8.94
CA PHE A 153 -8.63 2.30 -8.65
C PHE A 153 -9.59 1.96 -9.79
N ARG A 154 -10.75 1.42 -9.42
CA ARG A 154 -11.92 1.22 -10.30
C ARG A 154 -13.00 2.22 -9.94
N LYS A 155 -13.85 2.56 -10.92
CA LYS A 155 -14.96 3.53 -10.86
C LYS A 155 -14.58 4.99 -10.59
N SER A 156 -13.33 5.29 -10.27
CA SER A 156 -12.85 6.65 -10.07
C SER A 156 -11.35 6.74 -10.32
N SER A 157 -10.88 7.95 -10.64
CA SER A 157 -9.45 8.24 -10.83
C SER A 157 -8.74 8.38 -9.48
N ALA A 158 -7.42 8.14 -9.46
CA ALA A 158 -6.61 8.35 -8.26
C ALA A 158 -6.75 9.79 -7.72
N SER A 159 -6.78 10.79 -8.61
CA SER A 159 -6.95 12.19 -8.24
C SER A 159 -8.25 12.46 -7.48
N LYS A 160 -9.37 11.88 -7.94
CA LYS A 160 -10.67 12.00 -7.24
C LYS A 160 -10.66 11.28 -5.90
N VAL A 161 -10.16 10.04 -5.86
CA VAL A 161 -10.00 9.29 -4.60
C VAL A 161 -9.18 10.07 -3.58
N TRP A 162 -8.06 10.65 -3.99
CA TRP A 162 -7.21 11.45 -3.11
C TRP A 162 -7.86 12.75 -2.67
N SER A 163 -8.65 13.39 -3.52
CA SER A 163 -9.46 14.56 -3.15
C SER A 163 -10.47 14.21 -2.07
N ASP A 164 -11.17 13.08 -2.20
CA ASP A 164 -12.14 12.62 -1.22
C ASP A 164 -11.47 12.24 0.11
N SER A 165 -10.32 11.55 0.04
CA SER A 165 -9.53 11.23 1.23
C SER A 165 -9.09 12.47 2.01
N ARG A 166 -8.72 13.56 1.33
CA ARG A 166 -8.35 14.82 1.99
C ARG A 166 -9.54 15.47 2.71
N LYS A 167 -10.76 15.35 2.18
CA LYS A 167 -11.97 15.86 2.83
C LYS A 167 -12.34 15.11 4.11
N ALA A 168 -11.80 13.91 4.31
CA ALA A 168 -12.10 13.05 5.46
C ALA A 168 -11.14 13.23 6.66
N ILE A 169 -10.07 14.04 6.51
CA ILE A 169 -8.98 14.30 7.47
C ILE A 169 -9.24 15.65 8.17
#